data_AF-A0A8W8ILW8-F1
#
_entry.id   AF-A0A8W8ILW8-F1
#
_cell.length_a   1.000
_cell.length_b   1.000
_cell.length_c   1.000
_cell.angle_alpha   90.00
_cell.angle_beta   90.00
_cell.angle_gamma   90.00
#
_symmetry.space_group_name_H-M   'P 1'
#
loop_
_entity.id
_entity.type
_entity.pdbx_description
1 polymer ?
#
loop_
_entity_poly.entity_id
_entity_poly.type
_entity_poly.pdbx_seq_one_letter_code
_entity_poly.pdbx_strand_id
1 'polypeptide(L)'
;MEYQQKLAVQEREYQEHKQKLEAVETKINNLVSEMQKMETRNSKNKDTFDKMRADLRLMTEEKQAIEKSMSSKETSVASLKASLETMQGSAASLNEELGSDLLSQLSVEDQREVDYLNDQIKNLTQQNKEALTERIRLEGEKNKLENLLHNNLMKKRDRVLHDLQEVSVADRRHKLEQYQTELEQEDEKLTNFKEQTKELDAQLEKMNKEQKEMQSNLENWRAKEKEYQDKISDDAKDLEKMTNKQSLLLKKKDECMKKIRELGSLPSDAFEKYQSFNLKQLFKKLENCNQELKRYSHVNKKALDQFVNFSDQKEKLIKRKEELDSAHQSILDLMNSLDQRKYEAIQLTFKQVSKYFSEIFKKLAPQGHAQLVMKKGDTDQGEEEDSQDSVPLVEQFTGVGIKVSFTGNKAEMRDMQQLSGGQKSLVALTLIFAIQKCDPAPFYLFDEIDQALDSNHRKAVADMINELAGNAQFITTTFRPELLEHADKFYGVKFRNKVSHIECVSKEEAEDFVEDDTTHG
;
A
#
# COMPACT_ATOMS: atom_id res chain seq x y z
N MET A 1 11.87 -9.18 -168.91
CA MET A 1 12.89 -9.77 -168.01
C MET A 1 13.33 -8.79 -166.90
N GLU A 2 13.53 -7.49 -167.16
CA GLU A 2 13.93 -6.52 -166.11
C GLU A 2 12.94 -6.34 -164.94
N TYR A 3 11.63 -6.39 -165.19
CA TYR A 3 10.62 -6.16 -164.14
C TYR A 3 10.60 -7.27 -163.07
N GLN A 4 10.89 -8.52 -163.44
CA GLN A 4 10.95 -9.63 -162.48
C GLN A 4 12.17 -9.54 -161.56
N GLN A 5 13.29 -9.00 -162.04
CA GLN A 5 14.47 -8.75 -161.20
C GLN A 5 14.22 -7.61 -160.20
N LYS A 6 13.58 -6.52 -160.61
CA LYS A 6 13.24 -5.42 -159.68
C LYS A 6 12.25 -5.86 -158.59
N LEU A 7 11.27 -6.68 -158.94
CA LEU A 7 10.31 -7.23 -157.97
C LEU A 7 11.02 -8.11 -156.92
N ALA A 8 11.90 -9.00 -157.36
CA ALA A 8 12.67 -9.87 -156.47
C ALA A 8 13.60 -9.09 -155.52
N VAL A 9 14.15 -7.95 -155.96
CA VAL A 9 14.97 -7.08 -155.09
C VAL A 9 14.11 -6.38 -154.05
N GLN A 10 12.97 -5.78 -154.43
CA GLN A 10 12.07 -5.13 -153.49
C GLN A 10 11.45 -6.10 -152.48
N GLU A 11 11.16 -7.33 -152.89
CA GLU A 11 10.61 -8.36 -152.02
C GLU A 11 11.65 -8.83 -150.98
N ARG A 12 12.93 -8.82 -151.36
CA ARG A 12 14.07 -9.07 -150.45
C ARG A 12 14.27 -7.92 -149.46
N GLU A 13 14.20 -6.67 -149.92
CA GLU A 13 14.26 -5.48 -149.06
C GLU A 13 13.09 -5.43 -148.07
N TYR A 14 11.87 -5.78 -148.51
CA TYR A 14 10.70 -5.86 -147.64
C TYR A 14 10.87 -6.93 -146.56
N GLN A 15 11.38 -8.13 -146.90
CA GLN A 15 11.69 -9.16 -145.90
C GLN A 15 12.78 -8.72 -144.92
N GLU A 16 13.83 -8.02 -145.39
CA GLU A 16 14.86 -7.45 -144.51
C GLU A 16 14.30 -6.41 -143.55
N HIS A 17 13.47 -5.49 -144.04
CA HIS A 17 12.86 -4.45 -143.21
C HIS A 17 11.86 -5.04 -142.20
N LYS A 18 11.09 -6.07 -142.60
CA LYS A 18 10.21 -6.80 -141.69
C LYS A 18 10.99 -7.51 -140.57
N GLN A 19 12.10 -8.16 -140.90
CA GLN A 19 12.98 -8.76 -139.90
C GLN A 19 13.61 -7.72 -138.97
N LYS A 20 14.01 -6.54 -139.49
CA LYS A 20 14.51 -5.43 -138.67
C LYS A 20 13.42 -4.87 -137.75
N LEU A 21 12.17 -4.77 -138.21
CA LEU A 21 11.04 -4.32 -137.40
C LEU A 21 10.74 -5.30 -136.26
N GLU A 22 10.66 -6.60 -136.56
CA GLU A 22 10.45 -7.66 -135.55
C GLU A 22 11.61 -7.70 -134.52
N ALA A 23 12.85 -7.43 -134.96
CA ALA A 23 14.01 -7.33 -134.07
C ALA A 23 13.99 -6.08 -133.17
N VAL A 24 13.38 -4.97 -133.63
CA VAL A 24 13.21 -3.75 -132.83
C VAL A 24 12.04 -3.89 -131.85
N GLU A 25 10.92 -4.48 -132.28
CA GLU A 25 9.79 -4.77 -131.39
C GLU A 25 10.18 -5.73 -130.25
N THR A 26 10.99 -6.76 -130.54
CA THR A 26 11.54 -7.63 -129.48
C THR A 26 12.48 -6.88 -128.54
N LYS A 27 13.31 -5.94 -129.02
CA LYS A 27 14.14 -5.08 -128.15
C LYS A 27 13.31 -4.13 -127.29
N ILE A 28 12.26 -3.52 -127.83
CA ILE A 28 11.35 -2.64 -127.07
C ILE A 28 10.63 -3.44 -125.99
N ASN A 29 10.10 -4.62 -126.32
CA ASN A 29 9.44 -5.48 -125.34
C ASN A 29 10.40 -5.94 -124.23
N ASN A 30 11.66 -6.21 -124.56
CA ASN A 30 12.69 -6.51 -123.56
C ASN A 30 12.99 -5.31 -122.66
N LEU A 31 13.15 -4.11 -123.23
CA LEU A 31 13.37 -2.87 -122.47
C LEU A 31 12.19 -2.51 -121.55
N VAL A 32 10.95 -2.70 -122.01
CA VAL A 32 9.74 -2.49 -121.19
C VAL A 32 9.69 -3.51 -120.06
N SER A 33 10.07 -4.77 -120.32
CA SER A 33 10.19 -5.80 -119.27
C SER A 33 11.27 -5.45 -118.25
N GLU A 34 12.43 -4.95 -118.67
CA GLU A 34 13.49 -4.48 -117.77
C GLU A 34 13.07 -3.26 -116.96
N MET A 35 12.36 -2.32 -117.58
CA MET A 35 11.83 -1.13 -116.90
C MET A 35 10.81 -1.51 -115.83
N GLN A 36 9.88 -2.42 -116.11
CA GLN A 36 8.94 -2.96 -115.12
C GLN A 36 9.64 -3.74 -113.99
N LYS A 37 10.71 -4.48 -114.30
CA LYS A 37 11.55 -5.14 -113.29
C LYS A 37 12.28 -4.12 -112.40
N MET A 38 12.77 -3.03 -112.98
CA MET A 38 13.42 -1.96 -112.23
C MET A 38 12.43 -1.18 -111.37
N GLU A 39 11.23 -0.91 -111.87
CA GLU A 39 10.17 -0.22 -111.12
C GLU A 39 9.66 -1.04 -109.94
N THR A 40 9.44 -2.35 -110.15
CA THR A 40 9.10 -3.28 -109.05
C THR A 40 10.25 -3.44 -108.05
N ARG A 41 11.51 -3.42 -108.49
CA ARG A 41 12.68 -3.43 -107.59
C ARG A 41 12.80 -2.14 -106.80
N ASN A 42 12.53 -0.99 -107.41
CA ASN A 42 12.56 0.31 -106.75
C ASN A 42 11.44 0.43 -105.71
N SER A 43 10.24 -0.07 -106.02
CA SER A 43 9.13 -0.16 -105.07
C SER A 43 9.48 -1.03 -103.85
N LYS A 44 10.06 -2.23 -104.07
CA LYS A 44 10.55 -3.10 -102.98
C LYS A 44 11.67 -2.45 -102.15
N ASN A 45 12.59 -1.72 -102.79
CA ASN A 45 13.65 -0.99 -102.09
C ASN A 45 13.09 0.17 -101.26
N LYS A 46 12.03 0.83 -101.73
CA LYS A 46 11.34 1.88 -100.98
C LYS A 46 10.61 1.31 -99.76
N ASP A 47 9.89 0.20 -99.92
CA ASP A 47 9.21 -0.47 -98.81
C ASP A 47 10.20 -0.98 -97.74
N THR A 48 11.38 -1.48 -98.16
CA THR A 48 12.43 -1.89 -97.23
C THR A 48 13.11 -0.72 -96.54
N PHE A 49 13.32 0.40 -97.24
CA PHE A 49 13.82 1.64 -96.65
C PHE A 49 12.86 2.21 -95.60
N ASP A 50 11.55 2.23 -95.89
CA ASP A 50 10.54 2.73 -94.95
C ASP A 50 10.42 1.82 -93.71
N LYS A 51 10.57 0.50 -93.88
CA LYS A 51 10.70 -0.45 -92.75
C LYS A 51 11.96 -0.19 -91.92
N MET A 52 13.14 -0.09 -92.55
CA MET A 52 14.38 0.22 -91.83
C MET A 52 14.32 1.56 -91.11
N ARG A 53 13.62 2.55 -91.66
CA ARG A 53 13.41 3.86 -91.03
C ARG A 53 12.49 3.78 -89.83
N ALA A 54 11.45 2.93 -89.87
CA ALA A 54 10.60 2.66 -88.72
C ALA A 54 11.36 1.92 -87.61
N ASP A 55 12.16 0.91 -87.97
CA ASP A 55 13.01 0.17 -87.03
C ASP A 55 14.07 1.08 -86.38
N LEU A 56 14.69 1.98 -87.15
CA LEU A 56 15.62 2.99 -86.62
C LEU A 56 14.96 3.92 -85.61
N ARG A 57 13.70 4.31 -85.81
CA ARG A 57 12.95 5.12 -84.84
C ARG A 57 12.68 4.34 -83.56
N LEU A 58 12.20 3.10 -83.68
CA LEU A 58 11.97 2.23 -82.53
C LEU A 58 13.27 1.99 -81.73
N MET A 59 14.37 1.68 -82.41
CA MET A 59 15.68 1.49 -81.77
C MET A 59 16.20 2.77 -81.10
N THR A 60 15.88 3.95 -81.65
CA THR A 60 16.25 5.23 -81.04
C THR A 60 15.43 5.53 -79.78
N GLU A 61 14.12 5.20 -79.79
CA GLU A 61 13.25 5.30 -78.62
C GLU A 61 13.65 4.30 -77.53
N GLU A 62 13.97 3.06 -77.89
CA GLU A 62 14.50 2.05 -76.97
C GLU A 62 15.84 2.49 -76.38
N LYS A 63 16.76 3.03 -77.20
CA LYS A 63 18.02 3.60 -76.73
C LYS A 63 17.79 4.73 -75.71
N GLN A 64 16.89 5.66 -75.97
CA GLN A 64 16.55 6.73 -75.01
C GLN A 64 15.92 6.19 -73.72
N ALA A 65 15.10 5.14 -73.81
CA ALA A 65 14.54 4.49 -72.63
C ALA A 65 15.62 3.78 -71.80
N ILE A 66 16.58 3.11 -72.46
CA ILE A 66 17.74 2.48 -71.81
C ILE A 66 18.65 3.54 -71.19
N GLU A 67 18.94 4.66 -71.86
CA GLU A 67 19.76 5.76 -71.31
C GLU A 67 19.12 6.38 -70.07
N LYS A 68 17.79 6.58 -70.06
CA LYS A 68 17.06 7.05 -68.86
C LYS A 68 17.08 6.02 -67.72
N SER A 69 16.98 4.73 -68.05
CA SER A 69 17.09 3.63 -67.08
C SER A 69 18.52 3.47 -66.53
N MET A 70 19.54 3.70 -67.36
CA MET A 70 20.94 3.75 -66.95
C MET A 70 21.20 4.91 -66.00
N SER A 71 20.74 6.13 -66.32
CA SER A 71 20.90 7.30 -65.45
C SER A 71 20.26 7.09 -64.07
N SER A 72 19.05 6.52 -64.02
CA SER A 72 18.39 6.22 -62.74
C SER A 72 19.09 5.11 -61.96
N LYS A 73 19.61 4.08 -62.64
CA LYS A 73 20.43 3.03 -62.01
C LYS A 73 21.78 3.55 -61.55
N GLU A 74 22.46 4.43 -62.29
CA GLU A 74 23.73 5.06 -61.89
C GLU A 74 23.53 5.91 -60.62
N THR A 75 22.44 6.68 -60.56
CA THR A 75 22.07 7.45 -59.37
C THR A 75 21.81 6.54 -58.17
N SER A 76 21.14 5.41 -58.39
CA SER A 76 20.86 4.40 -57.34
C SER A 76 22.13 3.65 -56.90
N VAL A 77 23.07 3.39 -57.81
CA VAL A 77 24.38 2.81 -57.48
C VAL A 77 25.23 3.81 -56.68
N ALA A 78 25.18 5.10 -57.01
CA ALA A 78 25.87 6.13 -56.24
C ALA A 78 25.33 6.25 -54.80
N SER A 79 24.01 6.21 -54.62
CA SER A 79 23.40 6.25 -53.28
C SER A 79 23.67 4.96 -52.49
N LEU A 80 23.64 3.79 -53.13
CA LEU A 80 24.00 2.52 -52.49
C LEU A 80 25.48 2.47 -52.11
N LYS A 81 26.40 2.98 -52.95
CA LYS A 81 27.82 3.09 -52.60
C LYS A 81 28.06 3.99 -51.39
N ALA A 82 27.40 5.15 -51.34
CA ALA A 82 27.48 6.05 -50.18
C ALA A 82 26.92 5.40 -48.89
N SER A 83 25.82 4.65 -49.02
CA SER A 83 25.24 3.87 -47.90
C SER A 83 26.16 2.73 -47.44
N LEU A 84 26.85 2.09 -48.40
CA LEU A 84 27.80 1.02 -48.12
C LEU A 84 29.07 1.55 -47.47
N GLU A 85 29.58 2.72 -47.88
CA GLU A 85 30.69 3.40 -47.20
C GLU A 85 30.32 3.81 -45.77
N THR A 86 29.10 4.30 -45.54
CA THR A 86 28.63 4.65 -44.17
C THR A 86 28.43 3.42 -43.29
N MET A 87 27.91 2.32 -43.85
CA MET A 87 27.82 1.05 -43.13
C MET A 87 29.20 0.42 -42.88
N GLN A 88 30.13 0.50 -43.82
CA GLN A 88 31.51 0.05 -43.63
C GLN A 88 32.24 0.89 -42.58
N GLY A 89 32.05 2.20 -42.56
CA GLY A 89 32.56 3.08 -41.52
C GLY A 89 32.00 2.74 -40.14
N SER A 90 30.69 2.47 -40.05
CA SER A 90 30.06 2.05 -38.78
C SER A 90 30.48 0.65 -38.33
N ALA A 91 30.67 -0.28 -39.27
CA ALA A 91 31.16 -1.63 -38.97
C ALA A 91 32.64 -1.62 -38.55
N ALA A 92 33.46 -0.72 -39.12
CA ALA A 92 34.83 -0.52 -38.71
C ALA A 92 34.91 0.08 -37.29
N SER A 93 34.11 1.11 -36.99
CA SER A 93 34.10 1.70 -35.64
C SER A 93 33.62 0.71 -34.57
N LEU A 94 32.58 -0.08 -34.86
CA LEU A 94 32.08 -1.10 -33.94
C LEU A 94 33.05 -2.28 -33.75
N ASN A 95 33.87 -2.62 -34.75
CA ASN A 95 34.92 -3.63 -34.62
C ASN A 95 36.13 -3.11 -33.84
N GLU A 96 36.45 -1.82 -33.92
CA GLU A 96 37.49 -1.17 -33.09
C GLU A 96 37.06 -1.00 -31.63
N GLU A 97 35.76 -0.78 -31.37
CA GLU A 97 35.18 -0.80 -30.02
C GLU A 97 35.15 -2.20 -29.39
N LEU A 98 35.22 -3.26 -30.21
CA LEU A 98 35.25 -4.67 -29.79
C LEU A 98 36.67 -5.08 -29.35
N GLY A 99 37.15 -4.48 -28.26
CA GLY A 99 38.43 -4.86 -27.64
C GLY A 99 39.15 -3.80 -26.83
N SER A 100 38.62 -2.58 -26.73
CA SER A 100 39.20 -1.49 -25.94
C SER A 100 38.39 -1.20 -24.67
N ASP A 101 39.10 -1.03 -23.54
CA ASP A 101 38.50 -0.56 -22.30
C ASP A 101 38.14 0.93 -22.43
N LEU A 102 36.91 1.29 -22.05
CA LEU A 102 36.34 2.63 -22.21
C LEU A 102 37.07 3.66 -21.32
N LEU A 103 38.14 4.28 -21.83
CA LEU A 103 38.77 5.44 -21.22
C LEU A 103 38.07 6.73 -21.71
N SER A 104 37.59 7.53 -20.77
CA SER A 104 36.70 8.67 -21.03
C SER A 104 37.36 9.92 -21.61
N GLN A 105 38.65 9.87 -21.97
CA GLN A 105 39.39 11.02 -22.53
C GLN A 105 40.45 10.55 -23.55
N LEU A 106 40.56 11.28 -24.67
CA LEU A 106 41.50 11.05 -25.78
C LEU A 106 42.96 11.18 -25.29
N SER A 107 43.86 10.29 -25.73
CA SER A 107 45.29 10.43 -25.44
C SER A 107 45.87 11.67 -26.16
N VAL A 108 46.91 12.28 -25.57
CA VAL A 108 47.64 13.40 -26.18
C VAL A 108 48.31 12.99 -27.49
N GLU A 109 48.66 11.71 -27.65
CA GLU A 109 49.11 11.15 -28.93
C GLU A 109 47.99 11.15 -29.98
N ASP A 110 46.79 10.69 -29.63
CA ASP A 110 45.65 10.59 -30.55
C ASP A 110 45.20 11.97 -31.05
N GLN A 111 45.22 12.98 -30.19
CA GLN A 111 44.89 14.35 -30.57
C GLN A 111 45.90 14.91 -31.60
N ARG A 112 47.18 14.57 -31.49
CA ARG A 112 48.22 14.99 -32.45
C ARG A 112 48.09 14.30 -33.80
N GLU A 113 47.69 13.04 -33.80
CA GLU A 113 47.47 12.28 -35.04
C GLU A 113 46.24 12.81 -35.78
N VAL A 114 45.16 13.14 -35.06
CA VAL A 114 43.97 13.81 -35.62
C VAL A 114 44.32 15.17 -36.22
N ASP A 115 45.15 15.98 -35.56
CA ASP A 115 45.57 17.28 -36.08
C ASP A 115 46.45 17.14 -37.34
N TYR A 116 47.36 16.16 -37.37
CA TYR A 116 48.20 15.85 -38.54
C TYR A 116 47.37 15.37 -39.75
N LEU A 117 46.42 14.47 -39.52
CA LEU A 117 45.54 13.94 -40.57
C LEU A 117 44.61 15.03 -41.13
N ASN A 118 44.12 15.95 -40.29
CA ASN A 118 43.33 17.09 -40.76
C ASN A 118 44.14 18.04 -41.64
N ASP A 119 45.42 18.24 -41.35
CA ASP A 119 46.30 19.09 -42.17
C ASP A 119 46.66 18.41 -43.50
N GLN A 120 46.82 17.09 -43.50
CA GLN A 120 46.94 16.28 -44.73
C GLN A 120 45.68 16.36 -45.60
N ILE A 121 44.49 16.25 -45.00
CA ILE A 121 43.21 16.38 -45.71
C ILE A 121 43.08 17.76 -46.36
N LYS A 122 43.49 18.84 -45.66
CA LYS A 122 43.52 20.19 -46.23
C LYS A 122 44.48 20.30 -47.42
N ASN A 123 45.68 19.74 -47.32
CA ASN A 123 46.64 19.76 -48.44
C ASN A 123 46.12 18.97 -49.65
N LEU A 124 45.56 17.77 -49.44
CA LEU A 124 45.02 16.95 -50.53
C LEU A 124 43.79 17.59 -51.19
N THR A 125 42.92 18.26 -50.42
CA THR A 125 41.78 19.00 -51.00
C THR A 125 42.22 20.22 -51.80
N GLN A 126 43.32 20.88 -51.40
CA GLN A 126 43.90 21.96 -52.19
C GLN A 126 44.52 21.45 -53.50
N GLN A 127 45.29 20.36 -53.47
CA GLN A 127 45.85 19.73 -54.67
C GLN A 127 44.75 19.25 -55.64
N ASN A 128 43.63 18.74 -55.13
CA ASN A 128 42.51 18.31 -55.96
C ASN A 128 41.82 19.51 -56.65
N LYS A 129 41.68 20.65 -55.95
CA LYS A 129 41.20 21.90 -56.56
C LYS A 129 42.12 22.41 -57.67
N GLU A 130 43.43 22.34 -57.47
CA GLU A 130 44.41 22.74 -58.48
C GLU A 130 44.34 21.83 -59.72
N ALA A 131 44.27 20.50 -59.53
CA ALA A 131 44.12 19.54 -60.61
C ALA A 131 42.80 19.71 -61.40
N LEU A 132 41.70 20.02 -60.72
CA LEU A 132 40.41 20.29 -61.36
C LEU A 132 40.48 21.55 -62.24
N THR A 133 41.10 22.61 -61.75
CA THR A 133 41.27 23.88 -62.47
C THR A 133 42.07 23.66 -63.76
N GLU A 134 43.10 22.82 -63.68
CA GLU A 134 43.96 22.53 -64.83
C GLU A 134 43.30 21.60 -65.86
N ARG A 135 42.44 20.68 -65.40
CA ARG A 135 41.59 19.89 -66.30
C ARG A 135 40.62 20.77 -67.10
N ILE A 136 39.99 21.74 -66.45
CA ILE A 136 39.07 22.68 -67.10
C ILE A 136 39.81 23.51 -68.16
N ARG A 137 41.06 23.93 -67.87
CA ARG A 137 41.89 24.64 -68.85
C ARG A 137 42.16 23.80 -70.10
N LEU A 138 42.56 22.53 -69.92
CA LEU A 138 42.84 21.61 -71.03
C LEU A 138 41.59 21.25 -71.85
N GLU A 139 40.44 21.07 -71.22
CA GLU A 139 39.15 20.89 -71.92
C GLU A 139 38.79 22.12 -72.77
N GLY A 140 39.06 23.33 -72.27
CA GLY A 140 38.90 24.57 -73.02
C GLY A 140 39.78 24.65 -74.27
N GLU A 141 41.04 24.20 -74.18
CA GLU A 141 41.95 24.15 -75.33
C GLU A 141 41.54 23.07 -76.35
N LYS A 142 41.12 21.89 -75.88
CA LYS A 142 40.58 20.82 -76.74
C LYS A 142 39.38 21.32 -77.56
N ASN A 143 38.43 21.99 -76.92
CA ASN A 143 37.23 22.53 -77.59
C ASN A 143 37.57 23.62 -78.63
N LYS A 144 38.63 24.41 -78.41
CA LYS A 144 39.11 25.37 -79.42
C LYS A 144 39.68 24.66 -80.65
N LEU A 145 40.44 23.59 -80.46
CA LEU A 145 41.01 22.78 -81.54
C LEU A 145 39.94 22.03 -82.34
N GLU A 146 38.95 21.45 -81.68
CA GLU A 146 37.82 20.78 -82.34
C GLU A 146 37.01 21.75 -83.22
N ASN A 147 36.81 22.98 -82.75
CA ASN A 147 36.16 24.03 -83.53
C ASN A 147 36.95 24.45 -84.76
N LEU A 148 38.29 24.53 -84.67
CA LEU A 148 39.14 24.81 -85.82
C LEU A 148 39.08 23.69 -86.87
N LEU A 149 39.12 22.43 -86.43
CA LEU A 149 39.05 21.26 -87.30
C LEU A 149 37.72 21.21 -88.06
N HIS A 150 36.61 21.36 -87.34
CA HIS A 150 35.27 21.16 -87.90
C HIS A 150 34.77 22.35 -88.73
N ASN A 151 35.03 23.59 -88.29
CA ASN A 151 34.49 24.77 -88.98
C ASN A 151 35.40 25.29 -90.11
N ASN A 152 36.73 25.13 -90.04
CA ASN A 152 37.63 25.63 -91.07
C ASN A 152 38.06 24.55 -92.07
N LEU A 153 38.62 23.44 -91.58
CA LEU A 153 39.29 22.44 -92.44
C LEU A 153 38.28 21.55 -93.18
N MET A 154 37.27 21.02 -92.47
CA MET A 154 36.24 20.17 -93.08
C MET A 154 35.38 20.94 -94.10
N LYS A 155 34.96 22.18 -93.78
CA LYS A 155 34.20 23.02 -94.73
C LYS A 155 35.01 23.47 -95.96
N LYS A 156 36.35 23.49 -95.88
CA LYS A 156 37.23 23.72 -97.05
C LYS A 156 37.32 22.47 -97.92
N ARG A 157 37.47 21.29 -97.31
CA ARG A 157 37.45 20.01 -98.00
C ARG A 157 36.15 19.83 -98.79
N ASP A 158 35.02 20.12 -98.15
CA ASP A 158 33.70 19.92 -98.78
C ASP A 158 33.45 20.93 -99.92
N ARG A 159 34.06 22.12 -99.88
CA ARG A 159 34.06 23.07 -101.02
C ARG A 159 34.88 22.55 -102.21
N VAL A 160 36.08 22.02 -101.95
CA VAL A 160 36.94 21.45 -103.01
C VAL A 160 36.29 20.21 -103.65
N LEU A 161 35.54 19.42 -102.89
CA LEU A 161 34.73 18.30 -103.41
C LEU A 161 33.57 18.74 -104.30
N HIS A 162 32.99 19.92 -104.04
CA HIS A 162 31.91 20.47 -104.86
C HIS A 162 32.42 21.08 -106.18
N ASP A 163 33.58 21.72 -106.15
CA ASP A 163 34.21 22.33 -107.34
C ASP A 163 34.77 21.28 -108.33
N LEU A 164 34.85 20.01 -107.93
CA LEU A 164 35.31 18.87 -108.74
C LEU A 164 34.21 18.24 -109.63
N GLN A 165 32.97 18.75 -109.58
CA GLN A 165 31.81 18.16 -110.27
C GLN A 165 31.44 18.81 -111.61
N GLU A 166 32.18 19.81 -112.08
CA GLU A 166 32.03 20.38 -113.43
C GLU A 166 33.39 20.46 -114.13
N VAL A 167 33.61 19.67 -115.20
CA VAL A 167 34.31 20.03 -116.45
C VAL A 167 34.55 18.78 -117.32
N SER A 168 34.30 18.98 -118.62
CA SER A 168 34.16 18.03 -119.71
C SER A 168 35.47 17.50 -120.32
N VAL A 169 35.45 16.19 -120.61
CA VAL A 169 36.06 15.41 -121.70
C VAL A 169 37.14 16.06 -122.59
N ALA A 170 38.41 15.95 -122.17
CA ALA A 170 39.56 15.87 -123.09
C ALA A 170 40.80 15.18 -122.46
N ASP A 171 40.94 15.11 -121.13
CA ASP A 171 42.12 14.53 -120.45
C ASP A 171 42.01 13.04 -120.06
N ARG A 172 41.07 12.29 -120.65
CA ARG A 172 40.67 10.94 -120.19
C ARG A 172 41.71 9.83 -120.30
N ARG A 173 42.84 10.01 -120.98
CA ARG A 173 43.85 8.94 -121.14
C ARG A 173 44.98 9.00 -120.12
N HIS A 174 45.41 10.18 -119.69
CA HIS A 174 46.51 10.30 -118.73
C HIS A 174 46.05 10.16 -117.27
N LYS A 175 44.79 10.50 -116.98
CA LYS A 175 44.16 10.28 -115.66
C LYS A 175 43.77 8.82 -115.41
N LEU A 176 43.60 7.99 -116.44
CA LEU A 176 43.14 6.61 -116.28
C LEU A 176 44.23 5.71 -115.68
N GLU A 177 45.50 5.96 -116.02
CA GLU A 177 46.67 5.27 -115.45
C GLU A 177 46.92 5.70 -114.00
N GLN A 178 46.78 7.00 -113.68
CA GLN A 178 46.85 7.48 -112.29
C GLN A 178 45.70 6.93 -111.44
N TYR A 179 44.47 6.91 -111.96
CA TYR A 179 43.33 6.35 -111.25
C TYR A 179 43.40 4.83 -111.10
N GLN A 180 44.05 4.09 -112.00
CA GLN A 180 44.27 2.65 -111.80
C GLN A 180 45.24 2.37 -110.64
N THR A 181 46.34 3.14 -110.54
CA THR A 181 47.26 3.02 -109.40
C THR A 181 46.65 3.49 -108.08
N GLU A 182 45.80 4.52 -108.10
CA GLU A 182 45.05 4.95 -106.92
C GLU A 182 43.96 3.93 -106.53
N LEU A 183 43.33 3.27 -107.50
CA LEU A 183 42.33 2.21 -107.25
C LEU A 183 42.97 0.97 -106.61
N GLU A 184 44.16 0.55 -107.06
CA GLU A 184 44.89 -0.56 -106.45
C GLU A 184 45.35 -0.23 -105.03
N GLN A 185 45.83 0.99 -104.78
CA GLN A 185 46.20 1.44 -103.43
C GLN A 185 44.98 1.56 -102.51
N GLU A 186 43.83 1.99 -103.02
CA GLU A 186 42.60 2.02 -102.23
C GLU A 186 42.00 0.62 -102.04
N ASP A 187 42.12 -0.30 -102.99
CA ASP A 187 41.71 -1.69 -102.80
C ASP A 187 42.58 -2.41 -101.76
N GLU A 188 43.90 -2.17 -101.71
CA GLU A 188 44.77 -2.68 -100.64
C GLU A 188 44.43 -2.08 -99.26
N LYS A 189 44.08 -0.79 -99.19
CA LYS A 189 43.57 -0.21 -97.95
C LYS A 189 42.21 -0.80 -97.58
N LEU A 190 41.35 -1.06 -98.55
CA LEU A 190 40.02 -1.63 -98.34
C LEU A 190 40.10 -3.10 -97.87
N THR A 191 41.05 -3.89 -98.36
CA THR A 191 41.28 -5.27 -97.87
C THR A 191 41.83 -5.25 -96.44
N ASN A 192 42.81 -4.40 -96.14
CA ASN A 192 43.31 -4.21 -94.78
C ASN A 192 42.22 -3.74 -93.81
N PHE A 193 41.39 -2.77 -94.21
CA PHE A 193 40.26 -2.34 -93.37
C PHE A 193 39.20 -3.44 -93.21
N LYS A 194 38.94 -4.27 -94.23
CA LYS A 194 38.02 -5.42 -94.10
C LYS A 194 38.55 -6.49 -93.15
N GLU A 195 39.85 -6.77 -93.15
CA GLU A 195 40.47 -7.67 -92.17
C GLU A 195 40.42 -7.10 -90.76
N GLN A 196 40.77 -5.83 -90.58
CA GLN A 196 40.65 -5.14 -89.28
C GLN A 196 39.20 -5.12 -88.79
N THR A 197 38.23 -4.90 -89.67
CA THR A 197 36.80 -4.92 -89.31
C THR A 197 36.37 -6.32 -88.86
N LYS A 198 36.79 -7.38 -89.56
CA LYS A 198 36.50 -8.78 -89.14
C LYS A 198 37.11 -9.12 -87.79
N GLU A 199 38.33 -8.66 -87.52
CA GLU A 199 38.99 -8.90 -86.24
C GLU A 199 38.33 -8.12 -85.09
N LEU A 200 37.92 -6.87 -85.34
CA LEU A 200 37.11 -6.07 -84.42
C LEU A 200 35.73 -6.71 -84.15
N ASP A 201 35.06 -7.23 -85.18
CA ASP A 201 33.77 -7.93 -85.04
C ASP A 201 33.91 -9.20 -84.18
N ALA A 202 34.99 -9.97 -84.36
CA ALA A 202 35.27 -11.16 -83.54
C ALA A 202 35.56 -10.79 -82.08
N GLN A 203 36.30 -9.70 -81.84
CA GLN A 203 36.53 -9.18 -80.48
C GLN A 203 35.24 -8.66 -79.83
N LEU A 204 34.38 -8.01 -80.59
CA LEU A 204 33.06 -7.54 -80.13
C LEU A 204 32.12 -8.70 -79.78
N GLU A 205 32.10 -9.78 -80.57
CA GLU A 205 31.33 -10.98 -80.23
C GLU A 205 31.82 -11.62 -78.93
N LYS A 206 33.14 -11.68 -78.72
CA LYS A 206 33.71 -12.22 -77.48
C LYS A 206 33.36 -11.36 -76.27
N MET A 207 33.53 -10.04 -76.37
CA MET A 207 33.15 -9.11 -75.31
C MET A 207 31.65 -9.13 -75.02
N ASN A 208 30.78 -9.27 -76.03
CA ASN A 208 29.34 -9.41 -75.84
C ASN A 208 28.94 -10.70 -75.10
N LYS A 209 29.64 -11.82 -75.35
CA LYS A 209 29.43 -13.07 -74.60
C LYS A 209 29.85 -12.91 -73.14
N GLU A 210 31.04 -12.36 -72.89
CA GLU A 210 31.54 -12.09 -71.54
C GLU A 210 30.61 -11.11 -70.79
N GLN A 211 30.11 -10.07 -71.46
CA GLN A 211 29.15 -9.12 -70.90
C GLN A 211 27.82 -9.79 -70.50
N LYS A 212 27.29 -10.72 -71.32
CA LYS A 212 26.07 -11.48 -71.01
C LYS A 212 26.27 -12.42 -69.82
N GLU A 213 27.41 -13.10 -69.73
CA GLU A 213 27.75 -13.95 -68.58
C GLU A 213 27.89 -13.12 -67.30
N MET A 214 28.57 -11.97 -67.37
CA MET A 214 28.69 -11.04 -66.24
C MET A 214 27.31 -10.51 -65.79
N GLN A 215 26.41 -10.19 -66.73
CA GLN A 215 25.04 -9.75 -66.43
C GLN A 215 24.24 -10.84 -65.72
N SER A 216 24.29 -12.08 -66.20
CA SER A 216 23.60 -13.22 -65.56
C SER A 216 24.13 -13.48 -64.15
N ASN A 217 25.45 -13.43 -63.97
CA ASN A 217 26.06 -13.57 -62.65
C ASN A 217 25.64 -12.44 -61.70
N LEU A 218 25.58 -11.20 -62.19
CA LEU A 218 25.15 -10.05 -61.40
C LEU A 218 23.67 -10.14 -60.99
N GLU A 219 22.80 -10.66 -61.86
CA GLU A 219 21.40 -10.94 -61.51
C GLU A 219 21.28 -12.05 -60.44
N ASN A 220 22.07 -13.12 -60.56
CA ASN A 220 22.11 -14.19 -59.56
C ASN A 220 22.62 -13.69 -58.19
N TRP A 221 23.66 -12.85 -58.18
CA TRP A 221 24.17 -12.26 -56.94
C TRP A 221 23.17 -11.27 -56.33
N ARG A 222 22.46 -10.47 -57.13
CA ARG A 222 21.37 -9.62 -56.64
C ARG A 222 20.20 -10.41 -56.06
N ALA A 223 19.87 -11.56 -56.65
CA ALA A 223 18.83 -12.43 -56.11
C ALA A 223 19.23 -13.00 -54.75
N LYS A 224 20.49 -13.45 -54.60
CA LYS A 224 21.03 -13.93 -53.32
C LYS A 224 21.12 -12.82 -52.27
N GLU A 225 21.57 -11.63 -52.66
CA GLU A 225 21.62 -10.45 -51.79
C GLU A 225 20.24 -10.13 -51.23
N LYS A 226 19.21 -10.09 -52.10
CA LYS A 226 17.82 -9.88 -51.68
C LYS A 226 17.33 -10.98 -50.73
N GLU A 227 17.61 -12.25 -51.02
CA GLU A 227 17.23 -13.36 -50.14
C GLU A 227 17.87 -13.25 -48.75
N TYR A 228 19.17 -12.91 -48.67
CA TYR A 228 19.83 -12.70 -47.39
C TYR A 228 19.30 -11.45 -46.66
N GLN A 229 18.97 -10.40 -47.40
CA GLN A 229 18.39 -9.17 -46.82
C GLN A 229 17.01 -9.42 -46.23
N ASP A 230 16.18 -10.24 -46.89
CA ASP A 230 14.88 -10.68 -46.38
C ASP A 230 15.05 -11.55 -45.11
N LYS A 231 16.01 -12.48 -45.10
CA LYS A 231 16.32 -13.28 -43.89
C LYS A 231 16.79 -12.43 -42.72
N ILE A 232 17.70 -11.48 -42.95
CA ILE A 232 18.18 -10.55 -41.92
C ILE A 232 17.02 -9.71 -41.36
N SER A 233 16.09 -9.27 -42.22
CA SER A 233 14.90 -8.52 -41.80
C SER A 233 13.98 -9.36 -40.91
N ASP A 234 13.78 -10.63 -41.23
CA ASP A 234 12.94 -11.52 -40.42
C ASP A 234 13.61 -11.90 -39.10
N ASP A 235 14.92 -12.19 -39.11
CA ASP A 235 15.70 -12.43 -37.89
C ASP A 235 15.71 -11.19 -36.98
N ALA A 236 15.79 -9.98 -37.55
CA ALA A 236 15.73 -8.73 -36.79
C ALA A 236 14.37 -8.54 -36.10
N LYS A 237 13.26 -8.85 -36.77
CA LYS A 237 11.92 -8.81 -36.17
C LYS A 237 11.79 -9.81 -35.02
N ASP A 238 12.35 -11.01 -35.17
CA ASP A 238 12.29 -12.03 -34.12
C ASP A 238 13.19 -11.67 -32.93
N LEU A 239 14.36 -11.09 -33.17
CA LEU A 239 15.20 -10.48 -32.13
C LEU A 239 14.47 -9.37 -31.37
N GLU A 240 13.74 -8.49 -32.07
CA GLU A 240 12.96 -7.43 -31.44
C GLU A 240 11.85 -8.00 -30.53
N LYS A 241 11.12 -9.03 -31.00
CA LYS A 241 10.11 -9.73 -30.19
C LYS A 241 10.73 -10.37 -28.94
N MET A 242 11.87 -11.04 -29.08
CA MET A 242 12.56 -11.68 -27.96
C MET A 242 13.08 -10.64 -26.95
N THR A 243 13.64 -9.54 -27.43
CA THR A 243 14.13 -8.42 -26.59
C THR A 243 12.98 -7.78 -25.81
N ASN A 244 11.84 -7.54 -26.47
CA ASN A 244 10.63 -7.02 -25.82
C ASN A 244 10.09 -7.99 -24.76
N LYS A 245 10.10 -9.30 -25.04
CA LYS A 245 9.68 -10.33 -24.09
C LYS A 245 10.64 -10.42 -22.90
N GLN A 246 11.95 -10.33 -23.13
CA GLN A 246 12.97 -10.31 -22.08
C GLN A 246 12.81 -9.08 -21.18
N SER A 247 12.66 -7.89 -21.77
CA SER A 247 12.37 -6.63 -21.07
C SER A 247 11.14 -6.75 -20.18
N LEU A 248 10.04 -7.31 -20.69
CA LEU A 248 8.82 -7.52 -19.92
C LEU A 248 9.03 -8.51 -18.76
N LEU A 249 9.74 -9.61 -18.99
CA LEU A 249 10.03 -10.61 -17.96
C LEU A 249 10.97 -10.06 -16.88
N LEU A 250 11.95 -9.24 -17.25
CA LEU A 250 12.82 -8.53 -16.30
C LEU A 250 12.01 -7.57 -15.43
N LYS A 251 11.13 -6.76 -16.02
CA LYS A 251 10.22 -5.89 -15.25
C LYS A 251 9.37 -6.69 -14.26
N LYS A 252 8.77 -7.81 -14.70
CA LYS A 252 8.00 -8.70 -13.82
C LYS A 252 8.85 -9.31 -12.71
N LYS A 253 10.09 -9.70 -13.01
CA LYS A 253 11.04 -10.21 -12.01
C LYS A 253 11.33 -9.14 -10.96
N ASP A 254 11.59 -7.91 -11.37
CA ASP A 254 11.88 -6.80 -10.46
C ASP A 254 10.68 -6.43 -9.59
N GLU A 255 9.47 -6.42 -10.15
CA GLU A 255 8.23 -6.28 -9.38
C GLU A 255 8.04 -7.39 -8.34
N CYS A 256 8.28 -8.64 -8.71
CA CYS A 256 8.24 -9.76 -7.78
C CYS A 256 9.31 -9.61 -6.68
N MET A 257 10.53 -9.22 -7.02
CA MET A 257 11.59 -8.97 -6.03
C MET A 257 11.26 -7.79 -5.12
N LYS A 258 10.57 -6.75 -5.62
CA LYS A 258 10.09 -5.63 -4.80
C LYS A 258 9.03 -6.12 -3.81
N LYS A 259 8.03 -6.89 -4.26
CA LYS A 259 7.00 -7.48 -3.39
C LYS A 259 7.61 -8.38 -2.31
N ILE A 260 8.62 -9.18 -2.66
CA ILE A 260 9.34 -10.03 -1.69
C ILE A 260 10.04 -9.17 -0.62
N ARG A 261 10.67 -8.05 -1.02
CA ARG A 261 11.30 -7.12 -0.07
C ARG A 261 10.29 -6.40 0.82
N GLU A 262 9.13 -6.01 0.29
CA GLU A 262 8.05 -5.35 1.04
C GLU A 262 7.44 -6.27 2.12
N LEU A 263 7.42 -7.59 1.89
CA LEU A 263 6.96 -8.57 2.88
C LEU A 263 7.89 -8.71 4.10
N GLY A 264 9.11 -8.15 4.04
CA GLY A 264 10.07 -8.13 5.15
C GLY A 264 11.11 -9.26 5.09
N SER A 265 11.90 -9.37 6.16
CA SER A 265 12.96 -10.39 6.29
C SER A 265 12.36 -11.76 6.58
N LEU A 266 12.73 -12.76 5.77
CA LEU A 266 12.37 -14.14 6.08
C LEU A 266 13.09 -14.61 7.36
N PRO A 267 12.44 -15.42 8.21
CA PRO A 267 13.10 -16.11 9.32
C PRO A 267 14.26 -16.99 8.82
N SER A 268 15.34 -17.08 9.58
CA SER A 268 16.53 -17.91 9.27
C SER A 268 16.17 -19.36 8.95
N ASP A 269 15.21 -19.93 9.68
CA ASP A 269 14.73 -21.31 9.51
C ASP A 269 13.95 -21.55 8.21
N ALA A 270 13.52 -20.50 7.51
CA ALA A 270 12.69 -20.64 6.31
C ALA A 270 13.46 -21.31 5.18
N PHE A 271 14.76 -21.00 5.07
CA PHE A 271 15.63 -21.60 4.06
C PHE A 271 15.92 -23.08 4.36
N GLU A 272 16.09 -23.48 5.62
CA GLU A 272 16.27 -24.91 5.93
C GLU A 272 14.99 -25.73 5.72
N LYS A 273 13.83 -25.19 6.12
CA LYS A 273 12.56 -25.92 6.13
C LYS A 273 11.90 -26.05 4.75
N TYR A 274 12.15 -25.13 3.81
CA TYR A 274 11.38 -25.04 2.56
C TYR A 274 12.22 -25.16 1.27
N GLN A 275 13.55 -25.17 1.33
CA GLN A 275 14.43 -25.24 0.15
C GLN A 275 14.28 -26.52 -0.67
N SER A 276 13.93 -27.65 -0.04
CA SER A 276 13.79 -28.94 -0.72
C SER A 276 12.45 -29.12 -1.45
N PHE A 277 11.51 -28.20 -1.30
CA PHE A 277 10.17 -28.34 -1.88
C PHE A 277 10.08 -27.79 -3.30
N ASN A 278 9.35 -28.49 -4.16
CA ASN A 278 9.06 -27.96 -5.49
C ASN A 278 7.97 -26.87 -5.43
N LEU A 279 7.85 -26.09 -6.51
CA LEU A 279 6.90 -24.97 -6.61
C LEU A 279 5.44 -25.40 -6.36
N LYS A 280 5.00 -26.57 -6.86
CA LYS A 280 3.64 -27.09 -6.64
C LYS A 280 3.39 -27.47 -5.18
N GLN A 281 4.38 -28.05 -4.51
CA GLN A 281 4.30 -28.41 -3.10
C GLN A 281 4.26 -27.16 -2.21
N LEU A 282 5.05 -26.13 -2.54
CA LEU A 282 5.01 -24.83 -1.88
C LEU A 282 3.64 -24.16 -2.00
N PHE A 283 3.03 -24.16 -3.20
CA PHE A 283 1.68 -23.65 -3.41
C PHE A 283 0.64 -24.40 -2.57
N LYS A 284 0.70 -25.74 -2.52
CA LYS A 284 -0.21 -26.53 -1.69
C LYS A 284 -0.05 -26.22 -0.20
N LYS A 285 1.18 -26.04 0.29
CA LYS A 285 1.43 -25.62 1.67
C LYS A 285 0.93 -24.19 1.94
N LEU A 286 1.14 -23.25 1.03
CA LEU A 286 0.63 -21.89 1.13
C LEU A 286 -0.90 -21.87 1.23
N GLU A 287 -1.57 -22.67 0.40
CA GLU A 287 -3.03 -22.81 0.43
C GLU A 287 -3.51 -23.37 1.77
N ASN A 288 -2.88 -24.43 2.28
CA ASN A 288 -3.18 -24.98 3.61
C ASN A 288 -2.96 -23.94 4.72
N CYS A 289 -1.84 -23.21 4.71
CA CYS A 289 -1.56 -22.15 5.68
C CYS A 289 -2.61 -21.03 5.61
N ASN A 290 -3.03 -20.64 4.40
CA ASN A 290 -4.10 -19.66 4.22
C ASN A 290 -5.46 -20.18 4.72
N GLN A 291 -5.75 -21.47 4.58
CA GLN A 291 -6.96 -22.06 5.16
C GLN A 291 -6.93 -22.06 6.69
N GLU A 292 -5.80 -22.41 7.31
CA GLU A 292 -5.63 -22.33 8.77
C GLU A 292 -5.72 -20.87 9.26
N LEU A 293 -5.09 -19.92 8.58
CA LEU A 293 -5.21 -18.48 8.89
C LEU A 293 -6.66 -18.00 8.83
N LYS A 294 -7.46 -18.47 7.86
CA LYS A 294 -8.89 -18.13 7.76
C LYS A 294 -9.68 -18.66 8.97
N ARG A 295 -9.35 -19.84 9.51
CA ARG A 295 -9.99 -20.34 10.74
C ARG A 295 -9.74 -19.43 11.94
N TYR A 296 -8.56 -18.83 12.00
CA TYR A 296 -8.15 -17.87 13.04
C TYR A 296 -8.45 -16.40 12.66
N SER A 297 -9.41 -16.14 11.77
CA SER A 297 -9.81 -14.79 11.34
C SER A 297 -10.20 -13.87 12.51
N HIS A 298 -10.83 -14.43 13.55
CA HIS A 298 -11.37 -13.68 14.68
C HIS A 298 -10.55 -13.83 15.96
N VAL A 299 -9.22 -13.73 15.86
CA VAL A 299 -8.35 -13.76 17.05
C VAL A 299 -8.31 -12.38 17.71
N ASN A 300 -8.61 -12.34 19.00
CA ASN A 300 -8.49 -11.13 19.82
C ASN A 300 -7.01 -10.81 20.09
N LYS A 301 -6.47 -9.82 19.37
CA LYS A 301 -5.07 -9.37 19.53
C LYS A 301 -4.76 -8.77 20.90
N LYS A 302 -5.77 -8.29 21.64
CA LYS A 302 -5.63 -7.70 22.98
C LYS A 302 -5.78 -8.74 24.10
N ALA A 303 -5.96 -10.02 23.77
CA ALA A 303 -6.22 -11.06 24.76
C ALA A 303 -5.11 -11.17 25.80
N LEU A 304 -3.85 -11.01 25.40
CA LEU A 304 -2.72 -11.05 26.31
C LEU A 304 -2.76 -9.88 27.31
N ASP A 305 -2.90 -8.65 26.82
CA ASP A 305 -2.99 -7.45 27.67
C ASP A 305 -4.19 -7.51 28.61
N GLN A 306 -5.35 -7.97 28.10
CA GLN A 306 -6.56 -8.16 28.89
C GLN A 306 -6.37 -9.24 29.95
N PHE A 307 -5.71 -10.36 29.62
CA PHE A 307 -5.44 -11.43 30.56
C PHE A 307 -4.57 -10.94 31.71
N VAL A 308 -3.47 -10.23 31.42
CA VAL A 308 -2.59 -9.67 32.45
C VAL A 308 -3.36 -8.70 33.35
N ASN A 309 -4.06 -7.72 32.77
CA ASN A 309 -4.81 -6.73 33.54
C ASN A 309 -5.93 -7.36 34.39
N PHE A 310 -6.71 -8.30 33.84
CA PHE A 310 -7.78 -8.97 34.58
C PHE A 310 -7.24 -9.96 35.62
N SER A 311 -6.09 -10.57 35.39
CA SER A 311 -5.43 -11.40 36.40
C SER A 311 -4.99 -10.56 37.60
N ASP A 312 -4.38 -9.41 37.36
CA ASP A 312 -3.98 -8.47 38.43
C ASP A 312 -5.21 -7.95 39.20
N GLN A 313 -6.30 -7.61 38.48
CA GLN A 313 -7.55 -7.20 39.12
C GLN A 313 -8.16 -8.32 39.97
N LYS A 314 -8.16 -9.56 39.46
CA LYS A 314 -8.64 -10.73 40.20
C LYS A 314 -7.85 -10.91 41.49
N GLU A 315 -6.53 -10.83 41.44
CA GLU A 315 -5.69 -10.98 42.64
C GLU A 315 -5.99 -9.89 43.69
N LYS A 316 -6.16 -8.63 43.25
CA LYS A 316 -6.55 -7.53 44.14
C LYS A 316 -7.92 -7.76 44.80
N LEU A 317 -8.89 -8.27 44.05
CA LEU A 317 -10.23 -8.57 44.58
C LEU A 317 -10.21 -9.73 45.58
N ILE A 318 -9.38 -10.75 45.34
CA ILE A 318 -9.23 -11.88 46.27
C ILE A 318 -8.61 -11.39 47.58
N LYS A 319 -7.53 -10.61 47.55
CA LYS A 319 -6.93 -10.03 48.78
C LYS A 319 -7.94 -9.19 49.56
N ARG A 320 -8.72 -8.34 48.88
CA ARG A 320 -9.75 -7.53 49.52
C ARG A 320 -10.87 -8.37 50.13
N LYS A 321 -11.22 -9.51 49.53
CA LYS A 321 -12.18 -10.45 50.11
C LYS A 321 -11.63 -11.05 51.40
N GLU A 322 -10.39 -11.53 51.39
CA GLU A 322 -9.75 -12.10 52.58
C GLU A 322 -9.65 -11.09 53.73
N GLU A 323 -9.30 -9.83 53.43
CA GLU A 323 -9.33 -8.73 54.41
C GLU A 323 -10.73 -8.50 54.99
N LEU A 324 -11.77 -8.56 54.16
CA LEU A 324 -13.15 -8.33 54.59
C LEU A 324 -13.67 -9.50 55.44
N ASP A 325 -13.32 -10.73 55.08
CA ASP A 325 -13.64 -11.93 55.86
C ASP A 325 -12.94 -11.87 57.24
N SER A 326 -11.68 -11.44 57.30
CA SER A 326 -10.96 -11.24 58.57
C SER A 326 -11.55 -10.10 59.42
N ALA A 327 -11.94 -8.99 58.78
CA ALA A 327 -12.61 -7.88 59.47
C ALA A 327 -13.97 -8.30 60.03
N HIS A 328 -14.74 -9.10 59.28
CA HIS A 328 -16.01 -9.65 59.76
C HIS A 328 -15.82 -10.50 61.01
N GLN A 329 -14.83 -11.40 61.00
CA GLN A 329 -14.50 -12.21 62.18
C GLN A 329 -14.11 -11.32 63.38
N SER A 330 -13.29 -10.31 63.15
CA SER A 330 -12.87 -9.37 64.21
C SER A 330 -14.05 -8.62 64.83
N ILE A 331 -15.08 -8.28 64.04
CA ILE A 331 -16.30 -7.65 64.53
C ILE A 331 -17.13 -8.63 65.37
N LEU A 332 -17.24 -9.90 64.96
CA LEU A 332 -17.92 -10.92 65.75
C LEU A 332 -17.23 -11.13 67.09
N ASP A 333 -15.89 -11.21 67.10
CA ASP A 333 -15.11 -11.36 68.34
C ASP A 333 -15.30 -10.15 69.27
N LEU A 334 -15.32 -8.93 68.71
CA LEU A 334 -15.62 -7.72 69.47
C LEU A 334 -17.03 -7.75 70.06
N MET A 335 -18.02 -8.16 69.28
CA MET A 335 -19.42 -8.27 69.74
C MET A 335 -19.53 -9.23 70.93
N ASN A 336 -18.90 -10.41 70.83
CA ASN A 336 -18.85 -11.38 71.92
C ASN A 336 -18.19 -10.80 73.18
N SER A 337 -17.08 -10.06 73.03
CA SER A 337 -16.41 -9.40 74.16
C SER A 337 -17.28 -8.33 74.83
N LEU A 338 -18.06 -7.57 74.05
CA LEU A 338 -18.98 -6.56 74.56
C LEU A 338 -20.17 -7.21 75.27
N ASP A 339 -20.71 -8.31 74.75
CA ASP A 339 -21.80 -9.04 75.37
C ASP A 339 -21.38 -9.69 76.70
N GLN A 340 -20.18 -10.26 76.77
CA GLN A 340 -19.63 -10.74 78.04
C GLN A 340 -19.47 -9.60 79.05
N ARG A 341 -18.91 -8.46 78.63
CA ARG A 341 -18.74 -7.30 79.50
C ARG A 341 -20.08 -6.73 79.98
N LYS A 342 -21.10 -6.75 79.12
CA LYS A 342 -22.48 -6.38 79.44
C LYS A 342 -23.07 -7.33 80.49
N TYR A 343 -22.90 -8.64 80.31
CA TYR A 343 -23.36 -9.65 81.27
C TYR A 343 -22.72 -9.47 82.65
N GLU A 344 -21.40 -9.32 82.70
CA GLU A 344 -20.65 -9.09 83.94
C GLU A 344 -21.11 -7.81 84.64
N ALA A 345 -21.31 -6.71 83.91
CA ALA A 345 -21.81 -5.47 84.45
C ALA A 345 -23.22 -5.62 85.05
N ILE A 346 -24.14 -6.30 84.36
CA ILE A 346 -25.50 -6.58 84.86
C ILE A 346 -25.46 -7.43 86.13
N GLN A 347 -24.64 -8.48 86.16
CA GLN A 347 -24.53 -9.36 87.32
C GLN A 347 -23.92 -8.64 88.53
N LEU A 348 -22.88 -7.82 88.30
CA LEU A 348 -22.24 -7.02 89.34
C LEU A 348 -23.20 -6.00 89.93
N THR A 349 -23.86 -5.21 89.08
CA THR A 349 -24.84 -4.19 89.50
C THR A 349 -26.02 -4.84 90.23
N PHE A 350 -26.58 -5.94 89.72
CA PHE A 350 -27.65 -6.65 90.40
C PHE A 350 -27.23 -7.14 91.79
N LYS A 351 -26.03 -7.71 91.92
CA LYS A 351 -25.50 -8.18 93.22
C LYS A 351 -25.31 -7.02 94.20
N GLN A 352 -24.84 -5.86 93.73
CA GLN A 352 -24.69 -4.66 94.54
C GLN A 352 -26.05 -4.12 95.00
N VAL A 353 -27.00 -3.92 94.08
CA VAL A 353 -28.36 -3.45 94.40
C VAL A 353 -29.07 -4.43 95.33
N SER A 354 -28.98 -5.74 95.10
CA SER A 354 -29.58 -6.76 95.97
C SER A 354 -29.01 -6.72 97.40
N LYS A 355 -27.70 -6.54 97.55
CA LYS A 355 -27.05 -6.38 98.86
C LYS A 355 -27.55 -5.12 99.58
N TYR A 356 -27.55 -3.97 98.91
CA TYR A 356 -28.00 -2.71 99.52
C TYR A 356 -29.49 -2.73 99.82
N PHE A 357 -30.31 -3.37 98.98
CA PHE A 357 -31.73 -3.54 99.20
C PHE A 357 -32.00 -4.31 100.50
N SER A 358 -31.33 -5.45 100.73
CA SER A 358 -31.47 -6.19 101.99
C SER A 358 -30.99 -5.42 103.22
N GLU A 359 -29.91 -4.64 103.09
CA GLU A 359 -29.35 -3.83 104.17
C GLU A 359 -30.29 -2.67 104.56
N ILE A 360 -30.76 -1.91 103.57
CA ILE A 360 -31.67 -0.77 103.75
C ILE A 360 -33.02 -1.25 104.27
N PHE A 361 -33.55 -2.36 103.74
CA PHE A 361 -34.83 -2.91 104.20
C PHE A 361 -34.76 -3.28 105.69
N LYS A 362 -33.66 -3.90 106.12
CA LYS A 362 -33.45 -4.27 107.52
C LYS A 362 -33.35 -3.04 108.44
N LYS A 363 -32.86 -1.91 107.92
CA LYS A 363 -32.81 -0.64 108.66
C LYS A 363 -34.19 0.03 108.76
N LEU A 364 -34.98 -0.02 107.69
CA LEU A 364 -36.35 0.55 107.66
C LEU A 364 -37.41 -0.31 108.36
N ALA A 365 -37.20 -1.63 108.39
CA ALA A 365 -38.06 -2.61 109.07
C ALA A 365 -37.19 -3.63 109.83
N PRO A 366 -36.84 -3.37 111.11
CA PRO A 366 -35.91 -4.20 111.88
C PRO A 366 -36.31 -5.68 112.02
N GLN A 367 -37.61 -5.98 111.95
CA GLN A 367 -38.17 -7.32 112.07
C GLN A 367 -38.42 -8.01 110.72
N GLY A 368 -38.10 -7.35 109.61
CA GLY A 368 -38.35 -7.84 108.26
C GLY A 368 -37.09 -8.27 107.50
N HIS A 369 -37.29 -9.02 106.42
CA HIS A 369 -36.25 -9.39 105.47
C HIS A 369 -36.76 -9.25 104.04
N ALA A 370 -35.94 -8.69 103.14
CA ALA A 370 -36.26 -8.53 101.73
C ALA A 370 -35.07 -8.91 100.85
N GLN A 371 -35.36 -9.54 99.71
CA GLN A 371 -34.36 -9.96 98.74
C GLN A 371 -34.87 -9.76 97.31
N LEU A 372 -33.96 -9.34 96.43
CA LEU A 372 -34.17 -9.33 94.99
C LEU A 372 -33.75 -10.67 94.39
N VAL A 373 -34.63 -11.24 93.56
CA VAL A 373 -34.40 -12.50 92.85
C VAL A 373 -34.43 -12.23 91.36
N MET A 374 -33.33 -12.53 90.68
CA MET A 374 -33.24 -12.42 89.22
C MET A 374 -34.05 -13.55 88.60
N LYS A 375 -35.07 -13.22 87.79
CA LYS A 375 -35.85 -14.20 87.04
C LYS A 375 -35.13 -14.48 85.72
N LYS A 376 -34.78 -15.74 85.52
CA LYS A 376 -34.36 -16.26 84.23
C LYS A 376 -35.57 -16.85 83.56
N GLY A 377 -35.71 -16.67 82.25
CA GLY A 377 -36.72 -17.40 81.49
C GLY A 377 -36.37 -18.87 81.48
N ASP A 378 -37.37 -19.75 81.64
CA ASP A 378 -37.26 -21.10 81.11
C ASP A 378 -37.28 -20.96 79.59
N THR A 379 -36.10 -20.77 78.98
CA THR A 379 -35.94 -21.24 77.62
C THR A 379 -36.01 -22.75 77.70
N ASP A 380 -37.20 -23.27 77.40
CA ASP A 380 -37.50 -24.64 77.03
C ASP A 380 -36.73 -24.98 75.73
N GLN A 381 -35.40 -25.05 75.85
CA GLN A 381 -34.52 -25.68 74.88
C GLN A 381 -33.97 -26.92 75.57
N GLY A 382 -34.69 -28.02 75.39
CA GLY A 382 -34.22 -29.37 75.68
C GLY A 382 -33.10 -29.78 74.72
N GLU A 383 -32.01 -29.03 74.72
CA GLU A 383 -30.71 -29.43 74.20
C GLU A 383 -29.68 -29.02 75.24
N GLU A 384 -29.52 -29.90 76.23
CA GLU A 384 -28.22 -30.11 76.89
C GLU A 384 -27.22 -30.54 75.80
N GLU A 385 -26.79 -29.61 74.96
CA GLU A 385 -25.50 -29.75 74.28
C GLU A 385 -24.47 -28.96 75.08
N ASP A 386 -23.58 -29.73 75.70
CA ASP A 386 -22.29 -29.34 76.28
C ASP A 386 -21.45 -28.52 75.28
N SER A 387 -21.86 -27.29 75.02
CA SER A 387 -21.04 -26.28 74.34
C SER A 387 -20.61 -25.26 75.38
N GLN A 388 -19.46 -25.54 76.00
CA GLN A 388 -18.78 -24.68 76.98
C GLN A 388 -18.41 -23.27 76.47
N ASP A 389 -18.66 -22.97 75.19
CA ASP A 389 -18.29 -21.72 74.51
C ASP A 389 -19.46 -20.73 74.30
N SER A 390 -20.67 -21.02 74.78
CA SER A 390 -21.77 -20.05 74.67
C SER A 390 -21.66 -18.98 75.77
N VAL A 391 -21.33 -17.75 75.35
CA VAL A 391 -21.35 -16.56 76.22
C VAL A 391 -22.73 -16.48 76.90
N PRO A 392 -22.85 -16.33 78.23
CA PRO A 392 -24.13 -16.22 78.90
C PRO A 392 -24.96 -15.06 78.30
N LEU A 393 -26.02 -15.37 77.56
CA LEU A 393 -26.81 -14.33 76.91
C LEU A 393 -27.60 -13.55 77.96
N VAL A 394 -27.47 -12.22 77.92
CA VAL A 394 -28.31 -11.29 78.69
C VAL A 394 -29.80 -11.49 78.40
N GLU A 395 -30.14 -12.04 77.23
CA GLU A 395 -31.50 -12.37 76.81
C GLU A 395 -32.18 -13.45 77.68
N GLN A 396 -31.41 -14.21 78.47
CA GLN A 396 -31.96 -15.18 79.43
C GLN A 396 -32.68 -14.51 80.60
N PHE A 397 -32.43 -13.23 80.87
CA PHE A 397 -33.07 -12.50 81.95
C PHE A 397 -34.46 -11.99 81.54
N THR A 398 -35.50 -12.52 82.16
CA THR A 398 -36.90 -12.13 81.88
C THR A 398 -37.42 -11.06 82.83
N GLY A 399 -36.74 -10.84 83.96
CA GLY A 399 -37.05 -9.75 84.88
C GLY A 399 -36.45 -9.92 86.27
N VAL A 400 -36.89 -9.07 87.21
CA VAL A 400 -36.49 -9.14 88.61
C VAL A 400 -37.74 -9.29 89.48
N GLY A 401 -37.74 -10.30 90.35
CA GLY A 401 -38.75 -10.51 91.39
C GLY A 401 -38.29 -9.93 92.72
N ILE A 402 -39.24 -9.43 93.51
CA ILE A 402 -39.00 -8.93 94.87
C ILE A 402 -39.73 -9.84 95.85
N LYS A 403 -38.99 -10.42 96.80
CA LYS A 403 -39.54 -11.26 97.87
C LYS A 403 -39.34 -10.56 99.21
N VAL A 404 -40.42 -10.38 99.96
CA VAL A 404 -40.41 -9.58 101.20
C VAL A 404 -41.16 -10.29 102.32
N SER A 405 -40.61 -10.21 103.54
CA SER A 405 -41.26 -10.63 104.78
C SER A 405 -41.16 -9.52 105.82
N PHE A 406 -42.28 -9.17 106.45
CA PHE A 406 -42.35 -8.13 107.50
C PHE A 406 -42.41 -8.72 108.92
N THR A 407 -42.60 -10.03 109.07
CA THR A 407 -42.89 -10.70 110.34
C THR A 407 -41.85 -11.77 110.67
N GLY A 408 -40.65 -11.37 111.08
CA GLY A 408 -39.60 -12.26 111.60
C GLY A 408 -38.95 -13.19 110.56
N ASN A 409 -37.74 -13.67 110.89
CA ASN A 409 -36.88 -14.44 109.98
C ASN A 409 -37.43 -15.82 109.52
N LYS A 410 -38.56 -16.29 110.06
CA LYS A 410 -39.17 -17.60 109.74
C LYS A 410 -40.52 -17.52 109.02
N ALA A 411 -41.06 -16.32 108.77
CA ALA A 411 -42.33 -16.18 108.04
C ALA A 411 -42.13 -16.31 106.52
N GLU A 412 -43.13 -16.85 105.83
CA GLU A 412 -43.14 -17.00 104.37
C GLU A 412 -42.93 -15.65 103.68
N MET A 413 -41.98 -15.61 102.75
CA MET A 413 -41.74 -14.44 101.90
C MET A 413 -42.91 -14.29 100.93
N ARG A 414 -43.54 -13.12 100.95
CA ARG A 414 -44.69 -12.81 100.09
C ARG A 414 -44.23 -12.07 98.84
N ASP A 415 -44.97 -12.29 97.75
CA ASP A 415 -44.82 -11.51 96.53
C ASP A 415 -45.44 -10.12 96.70
N MET A 416 -44.92 -9.14 95.96
CA MET A 416 -45.33 -7.73 96.03
C MET A 416 -46.85 -7.52 95.96
N GLN A 417 -47.58 -8.33 95.18
CA GLN A 417 -49.03 -8.19 95.01
C GLN A 417 -49.82 -8.38 96.32
N GLN A 418 -49.30 -9.20 97.25
CA GLN A 418 -49.95 -9.62 98.50
C GLN A 418 -49.69 -8.66 99.69
N LEU A 419 -48.99 -7.54 99.46
CA LEU A 419 -48.64 -6.56 100.49
C LEU A 419 -49.67 -5.43 100.64
N SER A 420 -49.76 -4.84 101.83
CA SER A 420 -50.61 -3.65 102.08
C SER A 420 -50.05 -2.40 101.37
N GLY A 421 -50.87 -1.36 101.22
CA GLY A 421 -50.46 -0.11 100.55
C GLY A 421 -49.19 0.52 101.14
N GLY A 422 -49.15 0.69 102.47
CA GLY A 422 -47.96 1.22 103.16
C GLY A 422 -46.74 0.30 103.07
N GLN A 423 -46.94 -1.02 103.09
CA GLN A 423 -45.85 -1.98 102.89
C GLN A 423 -45.27 -1.92 101.47
N LYS A 424 -46.13 -1.74 100.45
CA LYS A 424 -45.69 -1.55 99.06
C LYS A 424 -44.87 -0.25 98.92
N SER A 425 -45.32 0.85 99.54
CA SER A 425 -44.58 2.12 99.54
C SER A 425 -43.21 1.97 100.21
N LEU A 426 -43.13 1.28 101.34
CA LEU A 426 -41.85 1.04 102.02
C LEU A 426 -40.87 0.20 101.17
N VAL A 427 -41.37 -0.85 100.51
CA VAL A 427 -40.56 -1.69 99.61
C VAL A 427 -40.07 -0.89 98.39
N ALA A 428 -40.92 -0.03 97.83
CA ALA A 428 -40.55 0.85 96.72
C ALA A 428 -39.47 1.86 97.13
N LEU A 429 -39.64 2.52 98.28
CA LEU A 429 -38.63 3.44 98.83
C LEU A 429 -37.30 2.74 99.12
N THR A 430 -37.37 1.53 99.69
CA THR A 430 -36.18 0.69 99.91
C THR A 430 -35.44 0.41 98.61
N LEU A 431 -36.16 0.07 97.53
CA LEU A 431 -35.56 -0.17 96.23
C LEU A 431 -34.91 1.08 95.64
N ILE A 432 -35.59 2.23 95.75
CA ILE A 432 -35.05 3.52 95.31
C ILE A 432 -33.76 3.82 96.07
N PHE A 433 -33.75 3.77 97.40
CA PHE A 433 -32.54 4.01 98.21
C PHE A 433 -31.42 3.00 97.90
N ALA A 434 -31.75 1.74 97.59
CA ALA A 434 -30.76 0.73 97.21
C ALA A 434 -30.09 1.03 95.87
N ILE A 435 -30.86 1.53 94.89
CA ILE A 435 -30.33 1.97 93.60
C ILE A 435 -29.49 3.24 93.80
N GLN A 436 -29.97 4.21 94.59
CA GLN A 436 -29.24 5.44 94.90
C GLN A 436 -27.91 5.18 95.61
N LYS A 437 -27.85 4.22 96.53
CA LYS A 437 -26.60 3.82 97.20
C LYS A 437 -25.63 3.10 96.27
N CYS A 438 -26.14 2.46 95.20
CA CYS A 438 -25.34 1.80 94.18
C CYS A 438 -24.76 2.80 93.16
N ASP A 439 -25.56 3.78 92.74
CA ASP A 439 -25.18 4.84 91.80
C ASP A 439 -25.75 6.18 92.29
N PRO A 440 -24.99 6.94 93.11
CA PRO A 440 -25.47 8.17 93.71
C PRO A 440 -25.60 9.29 92.67
N ALA A 441 -26.79 9.86 92.59
CA ALA A 441 -27.10 11.02 91.77
C ALA A 441 -26.89 12.32 92.57
N PRO A 442 -26.63 13.45 91.90
CA PRO A 442 -26.30 14.71 92.59
C PRO A 442 -27.45 15.30 93.41
N PHE A 443 -28.71 15.03 93.05
CA PHE A 443 -29.89 15.50 93.78
C PHE A 443 -31.07 14.53 93.67
N TYR A 444 -31.96 14.58 94.67
CA TYR A 444 -33.18 13.79 94.76
C TYR A 444 -34.36 14.69 95.19
N LEU A 445 -35.50 14.50 94.52
CA LEU A 445 -36.76 15.17 94.84
C LEU A 445 -37.79 14.11 95.23
N PHE A 446 -38.33 14.21 96.43
CA PHE A 446 -39.40 13.35 96.93
C PHE A 446 -40.67 14.17 97.15
N ASP A 447 -41.75 13.75 96.52
CA ASP A 447 -43.05 14.43 96.63
C ASP A 447 -44.00 13.56 97.45
N GLU A 448 -44.35 13.99 98.66
CA GLU A 448 -45.33 13.35 99.57
C GLU A 448 -45.13 11.82 99.78
N ILE A 449 -43.87 11.37 99.80
CA ILE A 449 -43.53 9.93 99.84
C ILE A 449 -43.97 9.21 101.12
N ASP A 450 -44.34 9.96 102.14
CA ASP A 450 -44.59 9.52 103.51
C ASP A 450 -46.09 9.42 103.85
N GLN A 451 -46.97 9.82 102.93
CA GLN A 451 -48.42 9.82 103.11
C GLN A 451 -49.00 8.43 103.46
N ALA A 452 -48.43 7.37 102.87
CA ALA A 452 -48.88 5.99 103.06
C ALA A 452 -48.15 5.24 104.18
N LEU A 453 -47.23 5.90 104.91
CA LEU A 453 -46.42 5.29 105.97
C LEU A 453 -46.97 5.60 107.36
N ASP A 454 -46.76 4.68 108.31
CA ASP A 454 -47.04 4.90 109.72
C ASP A 454 -45.94 5.78 110.37
N SER A 455 -46.17 6.28 111.58
CA SER A 455 -45.22 7.18 112.25
C SER A 455 -43.84 6.55 112.48
N ASN A 456 -43.80 5.25 112.78
CA ASN A 456 -42.55 4.51 112.98
C ASN A 456 -41.73 4.39 111.69
N HIS A 457 -42.36 4.03 110.55
CA HIS A 457 -41.66 3.96 109.28
C HIS A 457 -41.34 5.34 108.71
N ARG A 458 -42.15 6.37 108.96
CA ARG A 458 -41.82 7.76 108.60
C ARG A 458 -40.55 8.23 109.28
N LYS A 459 -40.41 8.00 110.58
CA LYS A 459 -39.18 8.33 111.32
C LYS A 459 -37.97 7.59 110.75
N ALA A 460 -38.10 6.29 110.48
CA ALA A 460 -37.01 5.50 109.90
C ALA A 460 -36.60 5.98 108.49
N VAL A 461 -37.55 6.45 107.68
CA VAL A 461 -37.27 7.06 106.37
C VAL A 461 -36.59 8.42 106.53
N ALA A 462 -37.02 9.25 107.48
CA ALA A 462 -36.39 10.54 107.76
C ALA A 462 -34.92 10.37 108.23
N ASP A 463 -34.67 9.41 109.14
CA ASP A 463 -33.32 9.04 109.60
C ASP A 463 -32.43 8.57 108.43
N MET A 464 -32.99 7.79 107.51
CA MET A 464 -32.27 7.30 106.32
C MET A 464 -31.93 8.44 105.35
N ILE A 465 -32.87 9.35 105.08
CA ILE A 465 -32.65 10.51 104.23
C ILE A 465 -31.55 11.39 104.81
N ASN A 466 -31.56 11.63 106.13
CA ASN A 466 -30.53 12.41 106.81
C ASN A 466 -29.12 11.78 106.68
N GLU A 467 -29.00 10.45 106.81
CA GLU A 467 -27.72 9.76 106.59
C GLU A 467 -27.23 9.91 105.14
N LEU A 468 -28.14 9.79 104.17
CA LEU A 468 -27.80 9.91 102.74
C LEU A 468 -27.55 11.36 102.31
N ALA A 469 -28.13 12.35 103.01
CA ALA A 469 -27.98 13.77 102.72
C ALA A 469 -26.54 14.28 102.84
N GLY A 470 -25.66 13.54 103.53
CA GLY A 470 -24.22 13.84 103.55
C GLY A 470 -23.55 13.74 102.17
N ASN A 471 -24.11 12.98 101.24
CA ASN A 471 -23.51 12.70 99.92
C ASN A 471 -24.33 13.23 98.72
N ALA A 472 -25.60 13.60 98.91
CA ALA A 472 -26.48 14.08 97.85
C ALA A 472 -27.49 15.11 98.36
N GLN A 473 -27.96 15.99 97.49
CA GLN A 473 -28.97 17.00 97.87
C GLN A 473 -30.38 16.38 97.88
N PHE A 474 -31.11 16.51 99.00
CA PHE A 474 -32.51 16.07 99.10
C PHE A 474 -33.46 17.27 99.17
N ILE A 475 -34.53 17.20 98.38
CA ILE A 475 -35.68 18.11 98.44
C ILE A 475 -36.90 17.23 98.68
N THR A 476 -37.64 17.47 99.76
CA THR A 476 -38.84 16.68 100.09
C THR A 476 -40.02 17.59 100.38
N THR A 477 -41.22 17.19 99.94
CA THR A 477 -42.49 17.77 100.38
C THR A 477 -43.16 16.79 101.34
N THR A 478 -43.82 17.29 102.38
CA THR A 478 -44.50 16.47 103.38
C THR A 478 -45.57 17.29 104.12
N PHE A 479 -46.61 16.60 104.59
CA PHE A 479 -47.59 17.11 105.56
C PHE A 479 -47.44 16.42 106.93
N ARG A 480 -46.30 15.80 107.21
CA ARG A 480 -46.04 15.03 108.43
C ARG A 480 -44.80 15.54 109.15
N PRO A 481 -44.82 15.59 110.49
CA PRO A 481 -43.76 16.26 111.24
C PRO A 481 -42.44 15.48 111.23
N GLU A 482 -42.47 14.16 111.02
CA GLU A 482 -41.28 13.32 111.17
C GLU A 482 -40.15 13.63 110.16
N LEU A 483 -40.47 14.08 108.94
CA LEU A 483 -39.45 14.49 107.95
C LEU A 483 -38.90 15.91 108.18
N LEU A 484 -39.60 16.76 108.94
CA LEU A 484 -39.15 18.11 109.27
C LEU A 484 -38.01 18.10 110.30
N GLU A 485 -37.90 17.04 111.12
CA GLU A 485 -36.94 16.94 112.23
C GLU A 485 -35.48 17.11 111.76
N HIS A 486 -35.15 16.60 110.56
CA HIS A 486 -33.80 16.54 110.00
C HIS A 486 -33.55 17.52 108.83
N ALA A 487 -34.46 18.47 108.57
CA ALA A 487 -34.31 19.41 107.46
C ALA A 487 -33.47 20.64 107.84
N ASP A 488 -32.57 21.06 106.93
CA ASP A 488 -31.74 22.25 107.10
C ASP A 488 -32.46 23.56 106.76
N LYS A 489 -33.38 23.52 105.79
CA LYS A 489 -34.12 24.69 105.29
C LYS A 489 -35.58 24.33 105.01
N PHE A 490 -36.48 25.22 105.37
CA PHE A 490 -37.92 25.04 105.22
C PHE A 490 -38.49 26.05 104.23
N TYR A 491 -39.31 25.57 103.30
CA TYR A 491 -40.00 26.40 102.31
C TYR A 491 -41.50 26.17 102.41
N GLY A 492 -42.26 27.25 102.60
CA GLY A 492 -43.71 27.23 102.62
C GLY A 492 -44.28 27.74 101.31
N VAL A 493 -45.30 27.06 100.78
CA VAL A 493 -46.04 27.50 99.57
C VAL A 493 -47.38 28.10 99.99
N LYS A 494 -47.58 29.39 99.70
CA LYS A 494 -48.83 30.10 99.99
C LYS A 494 -49.60 30.37 98.70
N PHE A 495 -50.88 30.03 98.67
CA PHE A 495 -51.78 30.32 97.56
C PHE A 495 -52.70 31.50 97.90
N ARG A 496 -52.55 32.64 97.22
CA ARG A 496 -53.42 33.82 97.39
C ARG A 496 -53.73 34.43 96.03
N ASN A 497 -54.96 34.92 95.85
CA ASN A 497 -55.39 35.60 94.61
C ASN A 497 -55.13 34.79 93.31
N LYS A 498 -55.26 33.46 93.35
CA LYS A 498 -54.96 32.54 92.25
C LYS A 498 -53.48 32.50 91.80
N VAL A 499 -52.54 32.93 92.65
CA VAL A 499 -51.10 32.86 92.43
C VAL A 499 -50.42 32.12 93.59
N SER A 500 -49.44 31.26 93.27
CA SER A 500 -48.63 30.55 94.25
C SER A 500 -47.32 31.29 94.51
N HIS A 501 -47.00 31.54 95.78
CA HIS A 501 -45.74 32.13 96.21
C HIS A 501 -44.98 31.15 97.11
N ILE A 502 -43.66 31.09 96.95
CA ILE A 502 -42.76 30.30 97.80
C ILE A 502 -41.96 31.24 98.70
N GLU A 503 -41.97 30.98 100.01
CA GLU A 503 -41.26 31.77 101.01
C GLU A 503 -40.43 30.82 101.89
N CYS A 504 -39.26 31.28 102.34
CA CYS A 504 -38.50 30.57 103.36
C CYS A 504 -39.17 30.81 104.71
N VAL A 505 -39.54 29.74 105.41
CA VAL A 505 -40.20 29.79 106.71
C VAL A 505 -39.26 29.31 107.81
N SER A 506 -39.54 29.67 109.06
CA SER A 506 -38.82 29.13 110.21
C SER A 506 -39.28 27.70 110.54
N LYS A 507 -38.47 26.96 111.32
CA LYS A 507 -38.82 25.61 111.76
C LYS A 507 -40.11 25.60 112.59
N GLU A 508 -40.27 26.56 113.51
CA GLU A 508 -41.47 26.72 114.35
C GLU A 508 -42.72 26.93 113.50
N GLU A 509 -42.69 27.82 112.51
CA GLU A 509 -43.82 28.04 111.59
C GLU A 509 -44.16 26.81 110.74
N ALA A 510 -43.16 25.99 110.40
CA ALA A 510 -43.37 24.75 109.64
C ALA A 510 -43.96 23.63 110.52
N GLU A 511 -43.52 23.52 111.77
CA GLU A 511 -44.08 22.57 112.76
C GLU A 511 -45.52 22.96 113.11
N ASP A 512 -45.78 24.24 113.39
CA ASP A 512 -47.13 24.76 113.66
C ASP A 512 -48.10 24.46 112.51
N PHE A 513 -47.67 24.65 111.25
CA PHE A 513 -48.51 24.36 110.08
C PHE A 513 -48.90 22.89 109.98
N VAL A 514 -47.98 21.98 110.31
CA VAL A 514 -48.23 20.54 110.25
C VAL A 514 -49.07 20.07 111.45
N GLU A 515 -48.87 20.63 112.64
CA GLU A 515 -49.68 20.32 113.81
C GLU A 515 -51.11 20.87 113.68
N ASP A 516 -51.30 22.10 113.21
CA ASP A 516 -52.62 22.71 113.01
C ASP A 516 -53.48 21.90 112.02
N ASP A 517 -52.87 21.41 110.92
CA ASP A 517 -53.56 20.58 109.91
C ASP A 517 -53.97 19.21 110.48
N THR A 518 -53.24 18.67 111.48
CA THR A 518 -53.67 17.45 112.19
C THR A 518 -54.81 17.68 113.19
N THR A 519 -55.02 18.92 113.65
CA THR A 519 -56.10 19.28 114.59
C THR A 519 -57.34 19.88 113.93
N HIS A 520 -57.21 20.44 112.72
CA HIS A 520 -58.28 21.16 112.01
C HIS A 520 -58.55 20.70 110.57
N GLY A 521 -57.96 19.57 110.14
CA GLY A 521 -58.32 18.85 108.92
C GLY A 521 -59.55 17.95 109.03
#